data_AF-A0A7Y7P0J4-F1
#
_entry.id   AF-A0A7Y7P0J4-F1
#
_cell.length_a   1.000
_cell.length_b   1.000
_cell.length_c   1.000
_cell.angle_alpha   90.00
_cell.angle_beta   90.00
_cell.angle_gamma   90.00
#
_symmetry.space_group_name_H-M   'P 1'
#
loop_
_entity.id
_entity.type
_entity.pdbx_description
1 polymer ?
#
loop_
_entity_poly.entity_id
_entity_poly.type
_entity_poly.pdbx_seq_one_letter_code
_entity_poly.pdbx_strand_id
1 'polypeptide(L)'
;MATSLQTKSISKAFPISFSIAAQILLLLMVGFIATWLHLRFRIPLKMPGRHGLEFMLLIMGARALSNLRLASTITVTGSILASLIPGLGYGDPLLPYIYLAMGATIDFVWYKWNSILVWIPIAALLGGAVYSFIPVFRMFLSPLFGTVHSSLSNGLLFPWMTHFAFGFIGSLAGVGLVSGVKKLKNK
;
A
#
# COMPACT_ATOMS: atom_id res chain seq x y z
N MET A 1 -39.87 -6.62 -41.70
CA MET A 1 -38.41 -6.33 -41.71
C MET A 1 -37.99 -6.18 -40.25
N ALA A 2 -37.42 -7.23 -39.65
CA ALA A 2 -37.06 -7.23 -38.22
C ALA A 2 -35.59 -6.83 -38.07
N THR A 3 -35.34 -5.64 -37.53
CA THR A 3 -34.00 -5.18 -37.17
C THR A 3 -33.57 -5.89 -35.89
N SER A 4 -32.64 -6.84 -36.00
CA SER A 4 -32.00 -7.45 -34.83
C SER A 4 -31.19 -6.37 -34.10
N LEU A 5 -31.68 -5.90 -32.96
CA LEU A 5 -30.94 -5.05 -32.04
C LEU A 5 -29.82 -5.89 -31.42
N GLN A 6 -28.65 -5.86 -32.06
CA GLN A 6 -27.45 -6.51 -31.57
C GLN A 6 -26.99 -5.79 -30.30
N THR A 7 -27.33 -6.34 -29.13
CA THR A 7 -26.84 -5.87 -27.84
C THR A 7 -25.31 -5.99 -27.82
N LYS A 8 -24.62 -4.86 -28.02
CA LYS A 8 -23.17 -4.77 -27.83
C LYS A 8 -22.86 -5.04 -26.35
N SER A 9 -22.55 -6.28 -26.03
CA SER A 9 -22.04 -6.63 -24.70
C SER A 9 -20.71 -5.94 -24.47
N ILE A 10 -20.63 -5.13 -23.42
CA ILE A 10 -19.42 -4.41 -22.98
C ILE A 10 -18.27 -5.41 -22.69
N SER A 11 -18.59 -6.67 -22.42
CA SER A 11 -17.60 -7.74 -22.15
C SER A 11 -16.63 -8.02 -23.31
N LYS A 12 -16.99 -7.71 -24.56
CA LYS A 12 -16.06 -7.83 -25.71
C LYS A 12 -15.13 -6.63 -25.88
N ALA A 13 -15.44 -5.48 -25.28
CA ALA A 13 -14.62 -4.28 -25.41
C ALA A 13 -13.36 -4.31 -24.53
N PHE A 14 -13.40 -5.08 -23.44
CA PHE A 14 -12.27 -5.25 -22.52
C PHE A 14 -12.07 -6.74 -22.19
N PRO A 15 -11.27 -7.47 -23.00
CA PRO A 15 -10.96 -8.86 -22.70
C PRO A 15 -10.06 -8.94 -21.45
N ILE A 16 -10.67 -9.02 -20.26
CA ILE A 16 -9.95 -9.29 -19.01
C ILE A 16 -9.69 -10.79 -18.96
N SER A 17 -8.40 -11.18 -18.95
CA SER A 17 -8.04 -12.58 -18.74
C SER A 17 -8.27 -12.98 -17.29
N PHE A 18 -8.63 -14.24 -17.05
CA PHE A 18 -8.76 -14.79 -15.71
C PHE A 18 -7.49 -14.58 -14.86
N SER A 19 -6.30 -14.64 -15.49
CA SER A 19 -5.02 -14.38 -14.83
C SER A 19 -4.91 -12.95 -14.28
N ILE A 20 -5.35 -11.94 -15.04
CA ILE A 20 -5.35 -10.54 -14.57
C ILE A 20 -6.33 -10.38 -13.41
N ALA A 21 -7.54 -10.93 -13.54
CA ALA A 21 -8.55 -10.87 -12.47
C ALA A 21 -8.05 -11.52 -11.17
N ALA A 22 -7.44 -12.71 -11.27
CA ALA A 22 -6.84 -13.39 -10.13
C ALA A 22 -5.68 -12.58 -9.51
N GLN A 23 -4.85 -11.94 -10.33
CA GLN A 23 -3.77 -11.08 -9.85
C GLN A 23 -4.30 -9.85 -9.11
N ILE A 24 -5.35 -9.19 -9.62
CA ILE A 24 -6.01 -8.07 -8.94
C ILE A 24 -6.59 -8.52 -7.60
N LEU A 25 -7.30 -9.66 -7.58
CA LEU A 25 -7.88 -10.21 -6.36
C LEU A 25 -6.80 -10.53 -5.31
N LEU A 26 -5.68 -11.15 -5.71
CA LEU A 26 -4.56 -11.44 -4.82
C LEU A 26 -3.96 -10.16 -4.23
N LEU A 27 -3.77 -9.11 -5.03
CA LEU A 27 -3.27 -7.82 -4.55
C LEU A 27 -4.22 -7.18 -3.54
N LEU A 28 -5.53 -7.18 -3.82
CA LEU A 28 -6.55 -6.73 -2.86
C LEU A 28 -6.46 -7.51 -1.54
N MET A 29 -6.32 -8.84 -1.61
CA MET A 29 -6.18 -9.68 -0.43
C MET A 29 -4.89 -9.39 0.35
N VAL A 30 -3.77 -9.11 -0.32
CA VAL A 30 -2.53 -8.71 0.38
C VAL A 30 -2.73 -7.42 1.18
N GLY A 31 -3.38 -6.41 0.59
CA GLY A 31 -3.68 -5.17 1.31
C GLY A 31 -4.65 -5.37 2.47
N PHE A 32 -5.69 -6.19 2.26
CA PHE A 32 -6.62 -6.57 3.32
C PHE A 32 -5.86 -7.22 4.49
N ILE A 33 -5.00 -8.20 4.20
CA ILE A 33 -4.19 -8.89 5.19
C ILE A 33 -3.24 -7.92 5.89
N ALA A 34 -2.62 -6.98 5.19
CA ALA A 34 -1.74 -5.98 5.80
C ALA A 34 -2.47 -5.15 6.87
N THR A 35 -3.68 -4.70 6.56
CA THR A 35 -4.56 -4.00 7.50
C THR A 35 -5.02 -4.92 8.63
N TRP A 36 -5.42 -6.15 8.33
CA TRP A 36 -5.84 -7.10 9.38
C TRP A 36 -4.70 -7.43 10.36
N LEU A 37 -3.48 -7.63 9.86
CA LEU A 37 -2.28 -7.84 10.68
C LEU A 37 -1.95 -6.60 11.52
N HIS A 38 -2.06 -5.40 10.96
CA HIS A 38 -1.87 -4.14 11.68
C HIS A 38 -2.77 -4.05 12.93
N LEU A 39 -4.01 -4.53 12.85
CA LEU A 39 -4.92 -4.59 14.01
C LEU A 39 -4.55 -5.68 15.01
N ARG A 40 -4.20 -6.87 14.50
CA ARG A 40 -4.04 -8.06 15.35
C ARG A 40 -2.68 -8.09 16.04
N PHE A 41 -1.63 -7.63 15.37
CA PHE A 41 -0.29 -7.56 15.94
C PHE A 41 -0.18 -6.36 16.89
N ARG A 42 -0.50 -6.60 18.15
CA ARG A 42 -0.23 -5.68 19.25
C ARG A 42 1.24 -5.75 19.67
N ILE A 43 2.15 -5.39 18.78
CA ILE A 43 3.57 -5.29 19.13
C ILE A 43 3.68 -4.20 20.20
N PRO A 44 4.21 -4.49 21.41
CA PRO A 44 4.22 -3.56 22.54
C PRO A 44 5.24 -2.42 22.40
N LEU A 45 5.62 -2.05 21.17
CA LEU A 45 6.44 -0.89 20.87
C LEU A 45 5.56 0.36 20.98
N LYS A 46 5.71 1.18 22.02
CA LYS A 46 4.95 2.46 22.15
C LYS A 46 5.48 3.56 21.22
N MET A 47 5.84 3.22 19.99
CA MET A 47 6.38 4.16 18.99
C MET A 47 5.39 4.37 17.84
N PRO A 48 5.21 5.63 17.38
CA PRO A 48 4.41 5.91 16.20
C PRO A 48 5.03 5.25 14.97
N GLY A 49 4.20 4.75 14.06
CA GLY A 49 4.66 4.17 12.80
C GLY A 49 5.19 2.74 12.87
N ARG A 50 5.24 2.08 14.04
CA ARG A 50 5.75 0.70 14.21
C ARG A 50 5.20 -0.31 13.21
N HIS A 51 3.94 -0.14 12.82
CA HIS A 51 3.26 -1.02 11.89
C HIS A 51 3.72 -0.87 10.43
N GLY A 52 4.64 0.07 10.17
CA GLY A 52 5.28 0.24 8.87
C GLY A 52 6.13 -0.96 8.50
N LEU A 53 6.58 -1.74 9.48
CA LEU A 53 7.31 -2.99 9.26
C LEU A 53 6.48 -3.98 8.45
N GLU A 54 5.34 -4.41 8.98
CA GLU A 54 4.47 -5.38 8.32
C GLU A 54 3.74 -4.78 7.13
N PHE A 55 3.28 -3.53 7.23
CA PHE A 55 2.50 -2.90 6.18
C PHE A 55 3.36 -2.70 4.93
N MET A 56 4.51 -2.04 5.05
CA MET A 56 5.36 -1.80 3.88
C MET A 56 6.04 -3.06 3.36
N LEU A 57 6.30 -4.07 4.22
CA LEU A 57 6.75 -5.39 3.76
C LEU A 57 5.77 -5.97 2.74
N LEU A 58 4.47 -5.95 3.05
CA LEU A 58 3.45 -6.51 2.19
C LEU A 58 3.19 -5.65 0.96
N ILE A 59 3.02 -4.33 1.10
CA ILE A 59 2.74 -3.44 -0.03
C ILE A 59 3.91 -3.41 -1.03
N MET A 60 5.14 -3.26 -0.56
CA MET A 60 6.31 -3.19 -1.45
C MET A 60 6.70 -4.56 -1.99
N GLY A 61 6.49 -5.63 -1.20
CA GLY A 61 6.65 -7.01 -1.68
C GLY A 61 5.66 -7.32 -2.81
N ALA A 62 4.38 -6.98 -2.64
CA ALA A 62 3.36 -7.15 -3.67
C ALA A 62 3.68 -6.39 -4.95
N ARG A 63 4.14 -5.13 -4.81
CA ARG A 63 4.62 -4.31 -5.93
C ARG A 63 5.79 -4.95 -6.67
N ALA A 64 6.77 -5.47 -5.95
CA ALA A 64 7.96 -6.12 -6.53
C ALA A 64 7.65 -7.48 -7.19
N LEU A 65 6.60 -8.18 -6.74
CA LEU A 65 6.14 -9.44 -7.34
C LEU A 65 5.24 -9.22 -8.56
N SER A 66 4.50 -8.12 -8.61
CA SER A 66 3.49 -7.87 -9.64
C SER A 66 4.04 -7.12 -10.85
N ASN A 67 3.54 -7.48 -12.03
CA ASN A 67 3.81 -6.78 -13.29
C ASN A 67 2.71 -5.76 -13.65
N LEU A 68 1.60 -5.70 -12.90
CA LEU A 68 0.52 -4.74 -13.17
C LEU A 68 0.99 -3.32 -12.91
N ARG A 69 0.60 -2.33 -13.72
CA ARG A 69 1.04 -0.94 -13.55
C ARG A 69 0.58 -0.32 -12.23
N LEU A 70 -0.63 -0.67 -11.78
CA LEU A 70 -1.26 -0.11 -10.57
C LEU A 70 -1.24 -1.07 -9.38
N ALA A 71 -0.20 -1.91 -9.25
CA ALA A 71 -0.22 -2.98 -8.26
C ALA A 71 -0.25 -2.45 -6.82
N SER A 72 0.50 -1.39 -6.50
CA SER A 72 0.49 -0.82 -5.16
C SER A 72 -0.84 -0.15 -4.84
N THR A 73 -1.42 0.58 -5.79
CA THR A 73 -2.73 1.23 -5.69
C THR A 73 -3.84 0.19 -5.47
N ILE A 74 -3.84 -0.90 -6.23
CA ILE A 74 -4.77 -2.02 -6.03
C ILE A 74 -4.55 -2.64 -4.64
N THR A 75 -3.30 -2.86 -4.24
CA THR A 75 -2.99 -3.45 -2.94
C THR A 75 -3.54 -2.57 -1.81
N VAL A 76 -3.19 -1.28 -1.76
CA VAL A 76 -3.70 -0.37 -0.72
C VAL A 76 -5.22 -0.19 -0.79
N THR A 77 -5.86 -0.37 -1.94
CA THR A 77 -7.33 -0.39 -2.03
C THR A 77 -7.91 -1.53 -1.17
N GLY A 78 -7.27 -2.70 -1.17
CA GLY A 78 -7.64 -3.79 -0.26
C GLY A 78 -7.51 -3.39 1.22
N SER A 79 -6.47 -2.62 1.54
CA SER A 79 -6.27 -2.06 2.88
C SER A 79 -7.36 -1.06 3.28
N ILE A 80 -7.80 -0.23 2.33
CA ILE A 80 -8.89 0.73 2.51
C ILE A 80 -10.21 0.00 2.76
N LEU A 81 -10.53 -0.99 1.91
CA LEU A 81 -11.76 -1.79 2.07
C LEU A 81 -11.80 -2.48 3.42
N ALA A 82 -10.66 -3.04 3.88
CA ALA A 82 -10.56 -3.60 5.22
C ALA A 82 -10.82 -2.56 6.33
N SER A 83 -10.31 -1.33 6.19
CA SER A 83 -10.56 -0.28 7.19
C SER A 83 -12.02 0.20 7.27
N LEU A 84 -12.80 -0.03 6.22
CA LEU A 84 -14.21 0.37 6.16
C LEU A 84 -15.17 -0.66 6.78
N ILE A 85 -14.69 -1.85 7.14
CA ILE A 85 -15.53 -2.89 7.74
C ILE A 85 -15.84 -2.52 9.20
N PRO A 86 -17.12 -2.32 9.57
CA PRO A 86 -17.49 -2.05 10.95
C PRO A 86 -17.05 -3.19 11.87
N GLY A 87 -16.58 -2.85 13.08
CA GLY A 87 -16.15 -3.82 14.08
C GLY A 87 -14.68 -4.27 13.97
N LEU A 88 -13.96 -3.91 12.92
CA LEU A 88 -12.50 -4.14 12.85
C LEU A 88 -11.69 -3.11 13.65
N GLY A 89 -12.30 -2.01 14.11
CA GLY A 89 -11.66 -1.08 15.05
C GLY A 89 -10.79 0.00 14.39
N TYR A 90 -10.96 0.25 13.08
CA TYR A 90 -10.38 1.41 12.41
C TYR A 90 -11.23 2.65 12.65
N GLY A 91 -10.65 3.65 13.32
CA GLY A 91 -11.33 4.90 13.65
C GLY A 91 -10.73 6.15 13.00
N ASP A 92 -9.68 6.03 12.19
CA ASP A 92 -9.04 7.19 11.56
C ASP A 92 -9.64 7.43 10.15
N PRO A 93 -10.49 8.46 9.98
CA PRO A 93 -11.16 8.73 8.71
C PRO A 93 -10.20 9.23 7.63
N LEU A 94 -8.97 9.62 7.98
CA LEU A 94 -7.98 10.11 7.03
C LEU A 94 -7.18 8.99 6.36
N LEU A 95 -7.13 7.81 6.98
CA LEU A 95 -6.33 6.67 6.50
C LEU A 95 -6.61 6.30 5.03
N PRO A 96 -7.87 6.23 4.56
CA PRO A 96 -8.16 5.89 3.17
C PRO A 96 -7.47 6.80 2.14
N TYR A 97 -7.50 8.11 2.38
CA TYR A 97 -6.89 9.09 1.49
C TYR A 97 -5.37 8.99 1.49
N ILE A 98 -4.79 8.79 2.68
CA ILE A 98 -3.35 8.63 2.85
C ILE A 98 -2.87 7.36 2.14
N TYR A 99 -3.56 6.24 2.34
CA TYR A 99 -3.23 4.96 1.70
C TYR A 99 -3.33 5.05 0.18
N LEU A 100 -4.36 5.71 -0.35
CA LEU A 100 -4.47 5.94 -1.79
C LEU A 100 -3.29 6.77 -2.32
N ALA A 101 -2.93 7.86 -1.65
CA ALA A 101 -1.78 8.68 -2.02
C ALA A 101 -0.48 7.88 -1.98
N MET A 102 -0.31 7.00 -0.97
CA MET A 102 0.84 6.12 -0.87
C MET A 102 0.94 5.15 -2.06
N GLY A 103 -0.14 4.41 -2.35
CA GLY A 103 -0.15 3.44 -3.44
C GLY A 103 0.07 4.08 -4.81
N ALA A 104 -0.59 5.21 -5.07
CA ALA A 104 -0.44 5.97 -6.30
C ALA A 104 0.99 6.50 -6.47
N THR A 105 1.61 7.00 -5.39
CA THR A 105 3.00 7.47 -5.43
C THR A 105 3.96 6.33 -5.72
N ILE A 106 3.80 5.17 -5.06
CA ILE A 106 4.65 4.02 -5.33
C ILE A 106 4.54 3.60 -6.79
N ASP A 107 3.34 3.43 -7.33
CA ASP A 107 3.14 3.01 -8.73
C ASP A 107 3.69 4.06 -9.72
N PHE A 108 3.52 5.35 -9.44
CA PHE A 108 4.08 6.42 -10.27
C PHE A 108 5.61 6.37 -10.33
N VAL A 109 6.27 6.30 -9.17
CA VAL A 109 7.74 6.22 -9.07
C VAL A 109 8.23 4.91 -9.70
N TRP A 110 7.51 3.81 -9.49
CA TRP A 110 7.83 2.51 -10.09
C TRP A 110 7.74 2.52 -11.60
N TYR A 111 6.72 3.16 -12.15
CA TYR A 111 6.57 3.32 -13.60
C TYR A 111 7.67 4.21 -14.19
N LYS A 112 7.99 5.33 -13.53
CA LYS A 112 8.93 6.33 -14.06
C LYS A 112 10.40 5.91 -13.94
N TRP A 113 10.78 5.22 -12.87
CA TRP A 113 12.17 4.91 -12.52
C TRP A 113 12.40 3.42 -12.21
N ASN A 114 11.70 2.53 -12.92
CA ASN A 114 11.80 1.07 -12.72
C ASN A 114 13.24 0.55 -12.76
N SER A 115 14.11 1.13 -13.60
CA SER A 115 15.50 0.72 -13.81
C SER A 115 16.38 0.92 -12.59
N ILE A 116 16.05 1.89 -11.74
CA ILE A 116 16.81 2.20 -10.51
C ILE A 116 16.20 1.45 -9.33
N LEU A 117 14.89 1.22 -9.33
CA LEU A 117 14.18 0.51 -8.25
C LEU A 117 14.46 -0.99 -8.17
N VAL A 118 15.22 -1.54 -9.13
CA VAL A 118 15.84 -2.87 -8.97
C VAL A 118 16.87 -2.90 -7.84
N TRP A 119 17.42 -1.74 -7.45
CA TRP A 119 18.29 -1.61 -6.29
C TRP A 119 17.45 -1.58 -5.02
N ILE A 120 17.52 -2.67 -4.25
CA ILE A 120 16.74 -2.88 -3.02
C ILE A 120 16.80 -1.67 -2.05
N PRO A 121 17.97 -1.03 -1.79
CA PRO A 121 18.01 0.14 -0.90
C PRO A 121 17.20 1.34 -1.41
N ILE A 122 17.14 1.56 -2.72
CA ILE A 122 16.41 2.68 -3.31
C ILE A 122 14.90 2.43 -3.23
N ALA A 123 14.47 1.20 -3.49
CA ALA A 123 13.09 0.80 -3.26
C ALA A 123 12.70 0.93 -1.77
N ALA A 124 13.62 0.62 -0.84
CA ALA A 124 13.39 0.82 0.58
C ALA A 124 13.26 2.30 0.97
N LEU A 125 14.10 3.18 0.41
CA LEU A 125 13.99 4.63 0.58
C LEU A 125 12.64 5.16 0.11
N LEU A 126 12.17 4.71 -1.06
CA LEU A 126 10.83 5.06 -1.55
C LEU A 126 9.76 4.66 -0.55
N GLY A 127 9.82 3.43 -0.03
CA GLY A 127 8.81 2.97 0.91
C GLY A 127 8.87 3.66 2.28
N GLY A 128 10.05 4.01 2.78
CA GLY A 128 10.20 4.89 3.95
C GLY A 128 9.59 6.28 3.71
N ALA A 129 9.93 6.91 2.58
CA ALA A 129 9.41 8.22 2.21
C ALA A 129 7.88 8.21 2.10
N VAL A 130 7.31 7.22 1.41
CA VAL A 130 5.87 7.10 1.23
C VAL A 130 5.14 6.79 2.53
N TYR A 131 5.66 5.90 3.39
CA TYR A 131 5.03 5.61 4.68
C TYR A 131 5.05 6.81 5.64
N SER A 132 6.04 7.70 5.47
CA SER A 132 6.11 8.98 6.19
C SER A 132 5.00 9.98 5.80
N PHE A 133 4.21 9.70 4.76
CA PHE A 133 3.04 10.50 4.41
C PHE A 133 2.00 10.50 5.54
N ILE A 134 1.90 9.44 6.34
CA ILE A 134 0.90 9.35 7.42
C ILE A 134 0.96 10.56 8.38
N PRO A 135 2.08 10.83 9.08
CA PRO A 135 2.17 11.98 9.96
C PRO A 135 2.11 13.32 9.21
N VAL A 136 2.64 13.40 7.99
CA VAL A 136 2.61 14.63 7.17
C VAL A 136 1.18 15.00 6.78
N PHE A 137 0.44 14.07 6.18
CA PHE A 137 -0.95 14.29 5.81
C PHE A 137 -1.82 14.54 7.02
N ARG A 138 -1.63 13.83 8.14
CA ARG A 138 -2.35 14.13 9.38
C ARG A 138 -2.08 15.56 9.84
N MET A 139 -0.85 16.05 9.81
CA MET A 139 -0.57 17.44 10.19
C MET A 139 -1.38 18.46 9.38
N PHE A 140 -1.56 18.24 8.08
CA PHE A 140 -2.30 19.17 7.21
C PHE A 140 -3.81 18.93 7.16
N LEU A 141 -4.26 17.68 7.21
CA LEU A 141 -5.67 17.32 7.06
C LEU A 141 -6.42 17.30 8.40
N SER A 142 -5.76 16.97 9.50
CA SER A 142 -6.41 16.90 10.81
C SER A 142 -7.18 18.17 11.21
N PRO A 143 -6.65 19.39 10.98
CA PRO A 143 -7.40 20.62 11.22
C PRO A 143 -8.64 20.78 10.33
N LEU A 144 -8.61 20.26 9.09
CA LEU A 144 -9.72 20.35 8.13
C LEU A 144 -10.89 19.43 8.50
N PHE A 145 -10.60 18.29 9.14
CA PHE A 145 -11.59 17.28 9.50
C PHE A 145 -11.90 17.22 11.00
N GLY A 146 -11.31 18.11 11.81
CA GLY A 146 -11.53 18.17 13.26
C GLY A 146 -11.02 16.95 14.04
N THR A 147 -10.07 16.18 13.48
CA THR A 147 -9.52 14.99 14.12
C THR A 147 -8.22 15.31 14.85
N VAL A 148 -8.04 14.84 16.09
CA VAL A 148 -6.79 15.04 16.83
C VAL A 148 -6.05 13.72 16.98
N HIS A 149 -4.78 13.68 16.55
CA HIS A 149 -3.93 12.49 16.66
C HIS A 149 -2.87 12.71 17.75
N SER A 150 -2.90 11.86 18.78
CA SER A 150 -1.96 11.94 19.91
C SER A 150 -0.48 11.86 19.50
N SER A 151 -0.17 11.17 18.39
CA SER A 151 1.19 11.08 17.87
C SER A 151 1.80 12.45 17.51
N LEU A 152 0.97 13.44 17.16
CA LEU A 152 1.43 14.77 16.72
C LEU A 152 1.47 15.80 17.87
N SER A 153 1.11 15.41 19.10
CA SER A 153 1.04 16.35 20.24
C SER A 153 2.37 17.01 20.57
N ASN A 154 3.48 16.32 20.29
CA ASN A 154 4.85 16.76 20.61
C ASN A 154 5.61 17.21 19.34
N GLY A 155 4.89 17.53 18.25
CA GLY A 155 5.45 17.95 16.97
C GLY A 155 5.59 16.83 15.93
N LEU A 156 5.93 17.22 14.70
CA LEU A 156 5.97 16.34 13.53
C LEU A 156 7.22 15.44 13.46
N LEU A 157 8.36 15.95 13.93
CA LEU A 157 9.67 15.36 13.63
C LEU A 157 9.78 13.91 14.07
N PHE A 158 9.39 13.60 15.32
CA PHE A 158 9.49 12.25 15.85
C PHE A 158 8.58 11.25 15.10
N PRO A 159 7.26 11.50 14.93
CA PRO A 159 6.40 10.66 14.09
C PRO A 159 6.92 10.51 12.66
N TRP A 160 7.40 11.59 12.04
CA TRP A 160 7.90 11.53 10.67
C TRP A 160 9.12 10.61 10.56
N MET A 161 10.11 10.77 11.43
CA MET A 161 11.32 9.95 11.46
C MET A 161 11.01 8.48 11.74
N THR A 162 10.12 8.17 12.69
CA THR A 162 9.81 6.77 13.00
C THR A 162 9.00 6.11 11.88
N HIS A 163 8.04 6.80 11.27
CA HIS A 163 7.34 6.26 10.10
C HIS A 163 8.32 6.04 8.94
N PHE A 164 9.22 6.99 8.68
CA PHE A 164 10.25 6.81 7.67
C PHE A 164 11.09 5.56 7.95
N ALA A 165 11.60 5.40 9.19
CA ALA A 165 12.44 4.27 9.57
C ALA A 165 11.70 2.92 9.47
N PHE A 166 10.50 2.81 10.03
CA PHE A 166 9.72 1.56 9.97
C PHE A 166 9.28 1.23 8.56
N GLY A 167 8.86 2.24 7.78
CA GLY A 167 8.52 2.06 6.37
C GLY A 167 9.72 1.62 5.54
N PHE A 168 10.90 2.20 5.79
CA PHE A 168 12.15 1.82 5.14
C PHE A 168 12.50 0.35 5.43
N ILE A 169 12.52 -0.05 6.71
CA ILE A 169 12.87 -1.41 7.13
C ILE A 169 11.86 -2.42 6.57
N GLY A 170 10.56 -2.13 6.66
CA GLY A 170 9.51 -2.99 6.11
C GLY A 170 9.68 -3.17 4.59
N SER A 171 9.94 -2.08 3.87
CA SER A 171 10.14 -2.11 2.42
C SER A 171 11.42 -2.86 2.03
N LEU A 172 12.50 -2.68 2.78
CA LEU A 172 13.75 -3.39 2.60
C LEU A 172 13.52 -4.91 2.73
N ALA A 173 12.80 -5.33 3.76
CA ALA A 173 12.43 -6.73 3.96
C ALA A 173 11.54 -7.25 2.83
N GLY A 174 10.48 -6.52 2.45
CA GLY A 174 9.55 -6.93 1.40
C GLY A 174 10.24 -7.11 0.04
N VAL A 175 10.94 -6.08 -0.44
CA VAL A 175 11.63 -6.12 -1.75
C VAL A 175 12.83 -7.08 -1.71
N GLY A 176 13.52 -7.17 -0.57
CA GLY A 176 14.64 -8.09 -0.35
C GLY A 176 14.22 -9.56 -0.43
N LEU A 177 13.12 -9.93 0.25
CA LEU A 177 12.56 -11.28 0.19
C LEU A 177 12.18 -11.67 -1.24
N VAL A 178 11.50 -10.78 -1.96
CA VAL A 178 11.10 -11.03 -3.35
C VAL A 178 12.32 -11.23 -4.26
N SER A 179 13.34 -10.38 -4.09
CA SER A 179 14.60 -10.50 -4.83
C SER A 179 15.31 -11.81 -4.53
N GLY A 180 15.33 -12.24 -3.27
CA GLY A 180 15.88 -13.53 -2.84
C GLY A 180 15.16 -14.72 -3.47
N VAL A 181 13.83 -14.74 -3.44
CA VAL A 181 13.01 -15.80 -4.05
C VAL A 181 13.22 -15.88 -5.57
N LYS A 182 13.26 -14.73 -6.26
CA LYS A 182 13.55 -14.68 -7.70
C LYS A 182 14.94 -15.24 -8.03
N LYS A 183 15.94 -14.94 -7.20
CA LYS A 183 17.30 -15.47 -7.37
C LYS A 183 17.39 -16.98 -7.17
N LEU A 184 16.61 -17.54 -6.24
CA LEU A 184 16.55 -18.99 -6.00
C LEU A 184 15.87 -19.74 -7.15
N LYS A 185 14.81 -19.18 -7.73
CA LYS A 185 14.10 -19.80 -8.87
C LYS A 185 14.93 -19.87 -10.16
N ASN A 186 15.89 -18.97 -10.32
CA ASN A 186 16.74 -18.89 -11.51
C ASN A 186 18.04 -19.71 -11.40
N LYS A 187 18.23 -20.44 -10.29
CA LYS A 187 19.29 -21.44 -10.13
C LYS A 187 18.72 -22.83 -10.39
#